data_AF-A0A7S1GF95-F1
#
_entry.id   AF-A0A7S1GF95-F1
#
_cell.length_a   1.000
_cell.length_b   1.000
_cell.length_c   1.000
_cell.angle_alpha   90.00
_cell.angle_beta   90.00
_cell.angle_gamma   90.00
#
_symmetry.space_group_name_H-M   'P 1'
#
loop_
_entity.id
_entity.type
_entity.pdbx_description
1 polymer ?
#
loop_
_entity_poly.entity_id
_entity_poly.type
_entity_poly.pdbx_seq_one_letter_code
_entity_poly.pdbx_strand_id
1 'polypeptide(L)'
;AAASLVSTPPPLMWQVAPVSRAVLKSGPGGGTQWVAVADMTAEFTLENEATIVVSYSMGVLADRPHHPGGDFINDHQKASGLGDFVAARLVVDGAPYRQSGSHASPLGALEVDSTVLRGYLAVELGPGDHTVSLQWRKWGSYVRSWVSDPSFLDGYASGRSLTVTAEHRSVYYAQPLSPTFVVDAEEGAGDSGWVDVEGTTVTFTTFKRRTHRIMYLLHVRPETAPGSSVLEEQDSLVARINCDGQGYRESGSAFRTVTRSFSSGSLAGQLVVDMEPGTHTVTLQWRKFGKQVRRWHSNPTFLDGFATSRTLTVVSERYPTLYASSLAGLPPPSEPHTEWHDVAGGRMDFSLHTQSFVQLSYDINLVRFGKPSFDAWTWERWGHAATRLVVDDRPQVHSATSFDGQVQQQLTLSGQQNLKLSAGSHSVRLQ
;
A
#
# COMPACT_ATOMS: atom_id res chain seq x y z
N ALA A 1 29.34 45.08 10.41
CA ALA A 1 28.07 44.54 9.88
C ALA A 1 28.10 43.03 10.08
N ALA A 2 27.29 42.50 11.01
CA ALA A 2 27.20 41.08 11.25
C ALA A 2 26.42 40.45 10.09
N ALA A 3 27.07 39.57 9.31
CA ALA A 3 26.37 38.76 8.33
C ALA A 3 25.43 37.81 9.08
N SER A 4 24.11 37.99 8.89
CA SER A 4 23.12 37.03 9.37
C SER A 4 23.39 35.70 8.67
N LEU A 5 23.87 34.71 9.43
CA LEU A 5 23.83 33.32 9.02
C LEU A 5 22.35 32.95 8.91
N VAL A 6 21.79 33.06 7.71
CA VAL A 6 20.50 32.45 7.41
C VAL A 6 20.76 30.95 7.42
N SER A 7 20.58 30.32 8.58
CA SER A 7 20.55 28.87 8.68
C SER A 7 19.37 28.39 7.84
N THR A 8 19.64 27.68 6.75
CA THR A 8 18.60 26.90 6.08
C THR A 8 17.97 25.99 7.12
N PRO A 9 16.64 26.03 7.32
CA PRO A 9 15.99 25.12 8.24
C PRO A 9 16.28 23.67 7.82
N PRO A 10 16.39 22.76 8.79
CA PRO A 10 16.68 21.35 8.51
C PRO A 10 15.61 20.77 7.56
N PRO A 11 15.97 19.81 6.70
CA PRO A 11 14.99 19.10 5.90
C PRO A 11 13.99 18.38 6.83
N LEU A 12 12.70 18.44 6.49
CA LEU A 12 11.62 17.79 7.26
C LEU A 12 11.15 16.48 6.61
N MET A 13 11.73 16.16 5.46
CA MET A 13 11.28 15.13 4.56
C MET A 13 12.48 14.59 3.79
N TRP A 14 12.62 13.28 3.80
CA TRP A 14 13.68 12.56 3.11
C TRP A 14 13.04 11.49 2.24
N GLN A 15 13.60 11.28 1.06
CA GLN A 15 13.14 10.23 0.17
C GLN A 15 14.33 9.53 -0.48
N VAL A 16 14.17 8.22 -0.60
CA VAL A 16 15.00 7.38 -1.45
C VAL A 16 14.11 6.74 -2.49
N ALA A 17 14.46 6.94 -3.75
CA ALA A 17 13.65 6.52 -4.90
C ALA A 17 14.58 6.08 -6.04
N PRO A 18 15.18 4.88 -5.93
CA PRO A 18 16.18 4.44 -6.88
C PRO A 18 15.52 4.05 -8.22
N VAL A 19 16.28 4.22 -9.31
CA VAL A 19 15.97 3.65 -10.63
C VAL A 19 16.68 2.30 -10.86
N SER A 20 17.49 1.85 -9.89
CA SER A 20 18.25 0.62 -9.98
C SER A 20 17.36 -0.62 -9.81
N ARG A 21 17.68 -1.65 -10.59
CA ARG A 21 17.03 -2.96 -10.50
C ARG A 21 17.51 -3.70 -9.25
N ALA A 22 16.56 -4.18 -8.44
CA ALA A 22 16.84 -5.07 -7.32
C ALA A 22 16.33 -6.48 -7.61
N VAL A 23 17.09 -7.51 -7.21
CA VAL A 23 16.75 -8.92 -7.45
C VAL A 23 16.96 -9.72 -6.16
N LEU A 24 15.95 -10.50 -5.80
CA LEU A 24 15.96 -11.44 -4.68
C LEU A 24 15.86 -12.88 -5.20
N LYS A 25 16.84 -13.70 -4.86
CA LYS A 25 16.88 -15.14 -5.16
C LYS A 25 16.93 -15.93 -3.85
N SER A 26 16.58 -17.21 -3.91
CA SER A 26 16.80 -18.11 -2.78
C SER A 26 18.29 -18.20 -2.46
N GLY A 27 18.64 -18.18 -1.16
CA GLY A 27 20.02 -18.38 -0.72
C GLY A 27 20.49 -19.84 -0.90
N PRO A 28 21.80 -20.11 -0.81
CA PRO A 28 22.33 -21.47 -0.75
C PRO A 28 21.69 -22.23 0.43
N GLY A 29 21.06 -23.37 0.18
CA GLY A 29 20.37 -24.17 1.21
C GLY A 29 18.87 -23.89 1.38
N GLY A 30 18.24 -23.10 0.50
CA GLY A 30 16.78 -22.94 0.44
C GLY A 30 16.16 -22.07 1.55
N GLY A 31 16.93 -21.71 2.57
CA GLY A 31 16.56 -20.74 3.60
C GLY A 31 16.79 -19.30 3.13
N THR A 32 15.88 -18.41 3.49
CA THR A 32 15.94 -16.99 3.15
C THR A 32 16.23 -16.17 4.38
N GLN A 33 17.27 -15.35 4.33
CA GLN A 33 17.51 -14.31 5.33
C GLN A 33 16.83 -13.03 4.87
N TRP A 34 16.55 -12.13 5.81
CA TRP A 34 16.21 -10.76 5.45
C TRP A 34 17.45 -10.10 4.86
N VAL A 35 17.32 -9.55 3.66
CA VAL A 35 18.41 -8.83 2.98
C VAL A 35 17.94 -7.41 2.67
N ALA A 36 18.87 -6.47 2.65
CA ALA A 36 18.57 -5.10 2.23
C ALA A 36 18.08 -5.09 0.77
N VAL A 37 17.08 -4.27 0.49
CA VAL A 37 16.72 -3.92 -0.88
C VAL A 37 17.78 -2.93 -1.39
N ALA A 38 18.29 -3.16 -2.60
CA ALA A 38 19.32 -2.31 -3.19
C ALA A 38 18.88 -0.83 -3.20
N ASP A 39 19.79 0.06 -2.77
CA ASP A 39 19.60 1.51 -2.79
C ASP A 39 18.32 2.00 -2.10
N MET A 40 17.91 1.34 -1.00
CA MET A 40 16.71 1.68 -0.21
C MET A 40 17.06 1.97 1.25
N THR A 41 18.08 2.80 1.45
CA THR A 41 18.48 3.29 2.79
C THR A 41 18.46 4.81 2.79
N ALA A 42 17.63 5.39 3.65
CA ALA A 42 17.56 6.82 3.90
C ALA A 42 18.34 7.15 5.17
N GLU A 43 19.24 8.13 5.07
CA GLU A 43 19.97 8.71 6.19
C GLU A 43 19.42 10.11 6.44
N PHE A 44 19.19 10.44 7.70
CA PHE A 44 18.63 11.74 8.10
C PHE A 44 19.05 12.10 9.51
N THR A 45 18.96 13.39 9.82
CA THR A 45 19.31 13.93 11.14
C THR A 45 18.08 14.62 11.71
N LEU A 46 17.76 14.33 12.97
CA LEU A 46 16.73 15.03 13.73
C LEU A 46 17.38 16.00 14.71
N GLU A 47 16.96 17.27 14.68
CA GLU A 47 17.46 18.27 15.64
C GLU A 47 16.90 18.03 17.05
N ASN A 48 15.68 17.50 17.13
CA ASN A 48 14.95 17.25 18.37
C ASN A 48 14.30 15.88 18.31
N GLU A 49 13.93 15.36 19.48
CA GLU A 49 13.07 14.19 19.56
C GLU A 49 11.77 14.44 18.79
N ALA A 50 11.40 13.51 17.90
CA ALA A 50 10.23 13.63 17.06
C ALA A 50 9.62 12.26 16.74
N THR A 51 8.29 12.22 16.65
CA THR A 51 7.59 11.11 16.00
C THR A 51 7.68 11.29 14.48
N ILE A 52 8.39 10.37 13.83
CA ILE A 52 8.48 10.33 12.36
C ILE A 52 7.42 9.40 11.79
N VAL A 53 7.00 9.66 10.55
CA VAL A 53 6.18 8.75 9.75
C VAL A 53 6.99 8.29 8.56
N VAL A 54 7.23 6.97 8.50
CA VAL A 54 7.94 6.29 7.43
C VAL A 54 6.94 5.54 6.57
N SER A 55 7.05 5.68 5.25
CA SER A 55 6.28 4.90 4.28
C SER A 55 7.18 4.33 3.20
N TYR A 56 6.85 3.13 2.71
CA TYR A 56 7.44 2.60 1.50
C TYR A 56 6.38 2.03 0.55
N SER A 57 6.69 2.09 -0.74
CA SER A 57 5.97 1.37 -1.80
C SER A 57 7.00 0.75 -2.73
N MET A 58 6.82 -0.51 -3.08
CA MET A 58 7.74 -1.25 -3.93
C MET A 58 6.96 -2.18 -4.85
N GLY A 59 6.98 -1.88 -6.16
CA GLY A 59 6.57 -2.83 -7.18
C GLY A 59 7.50 -4.04 -7.19
N VAL A 60 6.92 -5.23 -7.22
CA VAL A 60 7.63 -6.50 -7.28
C VAL A 60 7.04 -7.41 -8.36
N LEU A 61 7.92 -8.13 -9.03
CA LEU A 61 7.62 -9.06 -10.10
C LEU A 61 8.08 -10.45 -9.67
N ALA A 62 7.16 -11.42 -9.68
CA ALA A 62 7.51 -12.81 -9.50
C ALA A 62 8.03 -13.38 -10.83
N ASP A 63 9.21 -13.99 -10.82
CA ASP A 63 9.71 -14.80 -11.93
C ASP A 63 9.55 -16.28 -11.58
N ARG A 64 8.68 -16.98 -12.31
CA ARG A 64 8.40 -18.40 -12.06
C ARG A 64 8.23 -19.18 -13.38
N PRO A 65 8.23 -20.52 -13.35
CA PRO A 65 7.91 -21.30 -14.54
C PRO A 65 6.47 -21.04 -15.00
N HIS A 66 6.27 -20.97 -16.32
CA HIS A 66 4.93 -20.99 -16.91
C HIS A 66 4.26 -22.32 -16.57
N HIS A 67 3.08 -22.30 -15.95
CA HIS A 67 2.38 -23.52 -15.53
C HIS A 67 0.88 -23.44 -15.84
N PRO A 68 0.52 -23.53 -17.13
CA PRO A 68 -0.84 -23.29 -17.59
C PRO A 68 -1.76 -24.45 -17.15
N GLY A 69 -2.97 -24.14 -16.69
CA GLY A 69 -3.86 -25.15 -16.06
C GLY A 69 -3.53 -25.52 -14.61
N GLY A 70 -2.47 -24.92 -14.06
CA GLY A 70 -1.75 -25.40 -12.89
C GLY A 70 -2.53 -25.54 -11.60
N ASP A 71 -3.22 -24.49 -11.18
CA ASP A 71 -3.90 -24.46 -9.86
C ASP A 71 -5.27 -25.17 -9.89
N PHE A 72 -5.89 -25.31 -11.05
CA PHE A 72 -7.22 -25.93 -11.20
C PHE A 72 -7.15 -27.46 -11.29
N ILE A 73 -6.13 -28.01 -11.95
CA ILE A 73 -6.00 -29.45 -12.22
C ILE A 73 -5.14 -30.16 -11.17
N ASN A 74 -4.25 -29.44 -10.47
CA ASN A 74 -3.12 -30.06 -9.76
C ASN A 74 -3.00 -29.70 -8.27
N ASP A 75 -4.12 -29.58 -7.54
CA ASP A 75 -4.23 -29.29 -6.08
C ASP A 75 -3.35 -30.20 -5.16
N HIS A 76 -2.67 -31.22 -5.72
CA HIS A 76 -1.80 -32.16 -5.01
C HIS A 76 -0.31 -32.13 -5.41
N GLN A 77 0.15 -31.22 -6.29
CA GLN A 77 1.57 -31.16 -6.69
C GLN A 77 2.38 -30.09 -5.94
N LYS A 78 3.67 -30.37 -5.72
CA LYS A 78 4.68 -29.47 -5.11
C LYS A 78 4.94 -28.15 -5.89
N ALA A 79 4.20 -27.89 -6.97
CA ALA A 79 4.49 -26.87 -7.98
C ALA A 79 3.46 -25.73 -8.06
N SER A 80 2.59 -25.56 -7.06
CA SER A 80 1.49 -24.57 -7.11
C SER A 80 1.86 -23.14 -6.67
N GLY A 81 3.10 -22.86 -6.28
CA GLY A 81 3.51 -21.52 -5.81
C GLY A 81 2.76 -20.97 -4.58
N LEU A 82 1.79 -21.70 -4.03
CA LEU A 82 0.95 -21.29 -2.89
C LEU A 82 1.73 -21.08 -1.58
N GLY A 83 2.92 -21.68 -1.48
CA GLY A 83 3.87 -21.49 -0.39
C GLY A 83 4.95 -20.45 -0.66
N ASP A 84 4.96 -19.84 -1.84
CA ASP A 84 5.91 -18.81 -2.21
C ASP A 84 5.39 -17.43 -1.82
N PHE A 85 6.22 -16.69 -1.06
CA PHE A 85 5.92 -15.34 -0.64
C PHE A 85 7.13 -14.45 -0.89
N VAL A 86 6.89 -13.17 -1.05
CA VAL A 86 7.88 -12.12 -0.78
C VAL A 86 7.31 -11.24 0.31
N ALA A 87 8.14 -10.83 1.25
CA ALA A 87 7.78 -9.83 2.25
C ALA A 87 8.80 -8.72 2.31
N ALA A 88 8.36 -7.55 2.75
CA ALA A 88 9.21 -6.40 3.03
C ALA A 88 8.95 -5.88 4.45
N ARG A 89 9.98 -5.28 5.06
CA ARG A 89 9.93 -4.62 6.36
C ARG A 89 10.95 -3.49 6.43
N LEU A 90 10.65 -2.50 7.27
CA LEU A 90 11.58 -1.43 7.64
C LEU A 90 12.51 -1.88 8.77
N VAL A 91 13.73 -1.39 8.70
CA VAL A 91 14.73 -1.44 9.77
C VAL A 91 15.13 -0.01 10.09
N VAL A 92 14.96 0.42 11.33
CA VAL A 92 15.34 1.76 11.81
C VAL A 92 16.46 1.59 12.82
N ASP A 93 17.60 2.23 12.57
CA ASP A 93 18.81 2.16 13.41
C ASP A 93 19.23 0.73 13.77
N GLY A 94 19.14 -0.17 12.78
CA GLY A 94 19.44 -1.60 12.92
C GLY A 94 18.33 -2.45 13.55
N ALA A 95 17.28 -1.85 14.10
CA ALA A 95 16.15 -2.56 14.68
C ALA A 95 15.05 -2.84 13.64
N PRO A 96 14.63 -4.11 13.41
CA PRO A 96 13.56 -4.42 12.47
C PRO A 96 12.17 -4.19 13.07
N TYR A 97 11.27 -3.58 12.31
CA TYR A 97 9.91 -3.24 12.77
C TYR A 97 8.84 -4.10 12.12
N ARG A 98 8.17 -4.92 12.92
CA ARG A 98 7.05 -5.80 12.51
C ARG A 98 5.86 -5.00 11.98
N GLN A 99 5.64 -3.83 12.55
CA GLN A 99 4.54 -2.92 12.26
C GLN A 99 4.59 -2.34 10.84
N SER A 100 5.72 -2.49 10.14
CA SER A 100 5.90 -2.05 8.76
C SER A 100 5.77 -3.17 7.72
N GLY A 101 5.53 -4.40 8.18
CA GLY A 101 5.55 -5.60 7.38
C GLY A 101 4.51 -5.61 6.27
N SER A 102 4.89 -6.11 5.10
CA SER A 102 3.97 -6.41 4.00
C SER A 102 4.39 -7.66 3.27
N HIS A 103 3.45 -8.34 2.62
CA HIS A 103 3.77 -9.51 1.80
C HIS A 103 2.86 -9.61 0.59
N ALA A 104 3.38 -10.33 -0.39
CA ALA A 104 2.65 -10.76 -1.55
C ALA A 104 2.96 -12.23 -1.85
N SER A 105 2.00 -12.87 -2.49
CA SER A 105 2.10 -14.21 -3.07
C SER A 105 1.84 -14.10 -4.57
N PRO A 106 2.49 -14.92 -5.42
CA PRO A 106 2.20 -14.93 -6.84
C PRO A 106 0.75 -15.39 -7.08
N LEU A 107 0.02 -14.69 -7.94
CA LEU A 107 -1.34 -14.99 -8.34
C LEU A 107 -1.40 -15.78 -9.65
N GLY A 108 -2.29 -16.78 -9.72
CA GLY A 108 -2.62 -17.51 -10.95
C GLY A 108 -1.50 -18.44 -11.45
N ALA A 109 -1.56 -18.83 -12.73
CA ALA A 109 -0.67 -19.82 -13.35
C ALA A 109 0.42 -19.21 -14.29
N LEU A 110 0.43 -17.88 -14.43
CA LEU A 110 1.27 -17.18 -15.41
C LEU A 110 2.72 -17.01 -14.95
N GLU A 111 3.65 -16.98 -15.90
CA GLU A 111 5.11 -16.92 -15.67
C GLU A 111 5.62 -15.65 -14.97
N VAL A 112 4.87 -14.54 -15.10
CA VAL A 112 5.13 -13.26 -14.41
C VAL A 112 3.83 -12.76 -13.78
N ASP A 113 3.96 -12.31 -12.53
CA ASP A 113 2.90 -11.67 -11.75
C ASP A 113 3.45 -10.41 -11.07
N SER A 114 2.86 -9.26 -11.35
CA SER A 114 3.21 -7.97 -10.74
C SER A 114 2.27 -7.61 -9.58
N THR A 115 2.87 -7.13 -8.49
CA THR A 115 2.15 -6.70 -7.28
C THR A 115 2.97 -5.66 -6.52
N VAL A 116 2.41 -5.11 -5.44
CA VAL A 116 3.04 -4.02 -4.69
C VAL A 116 3.13 -4.38 -3.21
N LEU A 117 4.33 -4.20 -2.65
CA LEU A 117 4.59 -4.24 -1.22
C LEU A 117 4.53 -2.82 -0.66
N ARG A 118 3.80 -2.63 0.45
CA ARG A 118 3.60 -1.31 1.07
C ARG A 118 3.60 -1.41 2.58
N GLY A 119 4.23 -0.45 3.25
CA GLY A 119 4.27 -0.38 4.71
C GLY A 119 4.24 1.05 5.23
N TYR A 120 3.62 1.22 6.40
CA TYR A 120 3.67 2.44 7.21
C TYR A 120 4.28 2.14 8.57
N LEU A 121 5.02 3.10 9.13
CA LEU A 121 5.56 3.05 10.47
C LEU A 121 5.55 4.44 11.08
N ALA A 122 4.93 4.59 12.26
CA ALA A 122 5.14 5.73 13.12
C ALA A 122 6.11 5.30 14.24
N VAL A 123 7.15 6.09 14.48
CA VAL A 123 8.15 5.77 15.51
C VAL A 123 8.72 7.05 16.09
N GLU A 124 8.94 7.05 17.40
CA GLU A 124 9.61 8.13 18.13
C GLU A 124 11.11 7.89 18.09
N LEU A 125 11.84 8.91 17.63
CA LEU A 125 13.29 8.91 17.58
C LEU A 125 13.81 10.14 18.33
N GLY A 126 14.93 9.97 19.04
CA GLY A 126 15.62 11.07 19.71
C GLY A 126 16.30 12.03 18.72
N PRO A 127 16.97 13.08 19.21
CA PRO A 127 17.84 13.90 18.36
C PRO A 127 19.09 13.12 17.94
N GLY A 128 19.57 13.36 16.72
CA GLY A 128 20.79 12.75 16.19
C GLY A 128 20.64 12.21 14.77
N ASP A 129 21.65 11.45 14.35
CA ASP A 129 21.67 10.80 13.04
C ASP A 129 20.96 9.45 13.10
N HIS A 130 20.09 9.23 12.12
CA HIS A 130 19.24 8.04 12.01
C HIS A 130 19.32 7.45 10.62
N THR A 131 19.04 6.14 10.57
CA THR A 131 19.01 5.36 9.34
C THR A 131 17.72 4.57 9.27
N VAL A 132 17.08 4.60 8.10
CA VAL A 132 15.93 3.76 7.78
C VAL A 132 16.24 3.00 6.52
N SER A 133 16.18 1.67 6.56
CA SER A 133 16.38 0.82 5.39
C SER A 133 15.22 -0.13 5.15
N LEU A 134 14.97 -0.46 3.88
CA LEU A 134 14.01 -1.48 3.49
C LEU A 134 14.71 -2.83 3.35
N GLN A 135 14.20 -3.86 4.03
CA GLN A 135 14.60 -5.24 3.83
C GLN A 135 13.48 -6.04 3.17
N TRP A 136 13.85 -7.08 2.44
CA TRP A 136 12.93 -8.07 1.90
C TRP A 136 13.41 -9.49 2.10
N ARG A 137 12.47 -10.42 2.06
CA ARG A 137 12.70 -11.86 2.24
C ARG A 137 11.74 -12.65 1.35
N LYS A 138 12.22 -13.78 0.84
CA LYS A 138 11.45 -14.71 0.00
C LYS A 138 11.03 -15.94 0.83
N TRP A 139 9.95 -16.61 0.50
CA TRP A 139 9.65 -17.96 0.97
C TRP A 139 9.29 -18.84 -0.22
N GLY A 140 9.29 -20.16 -0.02
CA GLY A 140 9.03 -21.14 -1.07
C GLY A 140 10.18 -21.29 -2.07
N SER A 141 10.02 -22.24 -2.98
CA SER A 141 11.02 -22.64 -3.98
C SER A 141 10.50 -22.59 -5.40
N TYR A 142 9.21 -22.34 -5.61
CA TYR A 142 8.61 -22.36 -6.94
C TYR A 142 8.90 -21.08 -7.72
N VAL A 143 8.79 -19.92 -7.05
CA VAL A 143 9.25 -18.65 -7.60
C VAL A 143 10.78 -18.69 -7.65
N ARG A 144 11.37 -18.48 -8.82
CA ARG A 144 12.83 -18.51 -9.02
C ARG A 144 13.47 -17.27 -8.44
N SER A 145 12.84 -16.12 -8.68
CA SER A 145 13.30 -14.84 -8.15
C SER A 145 12.16 -13.83 -8.01
N TRP A 146 12.36 -12.85 -7.15
CA TRP A 146 11.55 -11.64 -7.09
C TRP A 146 12.38 -10.46 -7.57
N VAL A 147 11.79 -9.60 -8.39
CA VAL A 147 12.49 -8.47 -9.01
C VAL A 147 11.71 -7.20 -8.74
N SER A 148 12.41 -6.13 -8.36
CA SER A 148 11.86 -4.77 -8.36
C SER A 148 12.63 -3.96 -9.39
N ASP A 149 11.95 -3.60 -10.48
CA ASP A 149 12.57 -2.99 -11.65
C ASP A 149 11.78 -1.75 -12.09
N PRO A 150 12.23 -0.53 -11.73
CA PRO A 150 11.61 0.72 -12.16
C PRO A 150 11.57 0.90 -13.69
N SER A 151 12.39 0.15 -14.44
CA SER A 151 12.38 0.16 -15.92
C SER A 151 11.39 -0.82 -16.55
N PHE A 152 10.61 -1.56 -15.74
CA PHE A 152 9.64 -2.53 -16.24
C PHE A 152 8.60 -1.89 -17.18
N LEU A 153 8.27 -2.61 -18.25
CA LEU A 153 7.43 -2.17 -19.37
C LEU A 153 7.96 -0.89 -20.04
N ASP A 154 7.23 0.21 -19.92
CA ASP A 154 7.60 1.52 -20.48
C ASP A 154 8.43 2.38 -19.50
N GLY A 155 8.82 1.80 -18.35
CA GLY A 155 9.55 2.48 -17.29
C GLY A 155 8.67 3.25 -16.30
N TYR A 156 7.35 3.08 -16.35
CA TYR A 156 6.41 3.72 -15.42
C TYR A 156 5.39 2.75 -14.84
N ALA A 157 5.78 1.48 -14.66
CA ALA A 157 4.90 0.44 -14.14
C ALA A 157 5.32 -0.13 -12.76
N SER A 158 6.59 0.00 -12.35
CA SER A 158 7.09 -0.67 -11.13
C SER A 158 8.05 0.21 -10.34
N GLY A 159 7.56 1.35 -9.87
CA GLY A 159 8.30 2.27 -9.02
C GLY A 159 8.68 1.68 -7.66
N ARG A 160 9.68 2.29 -7.02
CA ARG A 160 10.06 2.00 -5.64
C ARG A 160 10.42 3.30 -4.93
N SER A 161 9.85 3.49 -3.74
CA SER A 161 10.11 4.66 -2.90
C SER A 161 10.09 4.31 -1.40
N LEU A 162 10.96 4.99 -0.65
CA LEU A 162 11.01 5.04 0.80
C LEU A 162 10.99 6.51 1.19
N THR A 163 10.04 6.90 2.04
CA THR A 163 9.89 8.27 2.51
C THR A 163 9.92 8.30 4.02
N VAL A 164 10.63 9.29 4.56
CA VAL A 164 10.61 9.66 5.98
C VAL A 164 10.09 11.09 6.06
N THR A 165 9.11 11.32 6.92
CA THR A 165 8.62 12.67 7.25
C THR A 165 8.65 12.91 8.74
N ALA A 166 9.07 14.12 9.14
CA ALA A 166 9.21 14.55 10.52
C ALA A 166 8.57 15.93 10.75
N GLU A 167 8.66 16.44 11.97
CA GLU A 167 8.12 17.74 12.41
C GLU A 167 6.63 17.96 12.13
N HIS A 168 5.87 16.87 12.19
CA HIS A 168 4.42 16.94 12.30
C HIS A 168 4.03 17.70 13.57
N ARG A 169 2.85 18.34 13.57
CA ARG A 169 2.40 19.03 14.78
C ARG A 169 2.13 18.06 15.92
N SER A 170 1.56 16.91 15.57
CA SER A 170 1.42 15.75 16.41
C SER A 170 1.13 14.54 15.51
N VAL A 171 1.54 13.36 15.97
CA VAL A 171 1.25 12.09 15.33
C VAL A 171 0.62 11.19 16.38
N TYR A 172 -0.53 10.62 16.07
CA TYR A 172 -1.19 9.62 16.90
C TYR A 172 -1.34 8.36 16.07
N TYR A 173 -1.08 7.19 16.64
CA TYR A 173 -1.06 5.97 15.86
C TYR A 173 -1.46 4.74 16.67
N ALA A 174 -2.00 3.76 15.97
CA ALA A 174 -2.24 2.41 16.45
C ALA A 174 -1.60 1.42 15.47
N GLN A 175 -0.68 0.60 15.98
CA GLN A 175 0.05 -0.39 15.18
C GLN A 175 0.03 -1.77 15.86
N PRO A 176 -1.17 -2.37 16.01
CA PRO A 176 -1.34 -3.60 16.78
C PRO A 176 -0.59 -4.78 16.17
N LEU A 177 0.02 -5.59 17.03
CA LEU A 177 0.71 -6.83 16.67
C LEU A 177 -0.11 -8.09 16.97
N SER A 178 -1.31 -7.93 17.54
CA SER A 178 -2.25 -9.03 17.76
C SER A 178 -2.95 -9.42 16.45
N PRO A 179 -3.27 -10.72 16.26
CA PRO A 179 -4.14 -11.16 15.19
C PRO A 179 -5.57 -10.65 15.39
N THR A 180 -6.29 -10.45 14.29
CA THR A 180 -7.73 -10.15 14.27
C THR A 180 -8.38 -10.88 13.10
N PHE A 181 -9.71 -11.00 13.12
CA PHE A 181 -10.46 -11.48 11.97
C PHE A 181 -11.85 -10.86 11.89
N VAL A 182 -12.48 -10.98 10.72
CA VAL A 182 -13.90 -10.67 10.53
C VAL A 182 -14.62 -11.87 9.93
N VAL A 183 -15.82 -12.12 10.44
CA VAL A 183 -16.79 -13.13 9.98
C VAL A 183 -17.97 -12.43 9.31
N ASP A 184 -18.98 -13.19 8.89
CA ASP A 184 -20.21 -12.63 8.33
C ASP A 184 -20.92 -11.70 9.32
N ALA A 185 -21.53 -10.64 8.77
CA ALA A 185 -22.14 -9.55 9.52
C ALA A 185 -23.23 -10.00 10.51
N GLU A 186 -23.81 -11.19 10.33
CA GLU A 186 -24.86 -11.74 11.21
C GLU A 186 -24.34 -12.11 12.61
N GLU A 187 -23.04 -12.34 12.82
CA GLU A 187 -22.46 -12.74 14.12
C GLU A 187 -21.84 -11.59 14.94
N GLY A 188 -21.97 -10.33 14.51
CA GLY A 188 -21.41 -9.23 15.31
C GLY A 188 -21.48 -7.82 14.74
N ALA A 189 -22.15 -7.58 13.61
CA ALA A 189 -22.34 -6.24 13.09
C ALA A 189 -23.72 -5.70 13.49
N GLY A 190 -23.78 -4.47 13.97
CA GLY A 190 -25.05 -3.72 14.02
C GLY A 190 -25.63 -3.51 12.61
N ASP A 191 -26.75 -2.78 12.49
CA ASP A 191 -27.52 -2.56 11.25
C ASP A 191 -26.72 -2.14 10.01
N SER A 192 -25.50 -1.62 10.17
CA SER A 192 -24.65 -1.14 9.05
C SER A 192 -23.74 -2.21 8.42
N GLY A 193 -23.55 -3.37 9.06
CA GLY A 193 -22.63 -4.42 8.58
C GLY A 193 -21.12 -4.09 8.70
N TRP A 194 -20.76 -2.93 9.25
CA TRP A 194 -19.37 -2.53 9.50
C TRP A 194 -18.93 -2.96 10.89
N VAL A 195 -17.70 -3.45 10.99
CA VAL A 195 -17.08 -3.89 12.24
C VAL A 195 -15.77 -3.13 12.43
N ASP A 196 -15.46 -2.75 13.66
CA ASP A 196 -14.19 -2.13 13.98
C ASP A 196 -13.06 -3.16 13.86
N VAL A 197 -11.95 -2.73 13.29
CA VAL A 197 -10.74 -3.52 13.25
C VAL A 197 -10.08 -3.44 14.64
N GLU A 198 -9.86 -4.60 15.27
CA GLU A 198 -9.47 -4.66 16.69
C GLU A 198 -8.14 -3.94 16.97
N GLY A 199 -8.06 -3.07 17.98
CA GLY A 199 -6.80 -2.40 18.34
C GLY A 199 -6.35 -1.33 17.33
N THR A 200 -7.22 -0.90 16.41
CA THR A 200 -6.98 0.23 15.51
C THR A 200 -7.90 1.42 15.81
N THR A 201 -8.01 1.77 17.08
CA THR A 201 -8.69 2.98 17.55
C THR A 201 -7.67 3.94 18.13
N VAL A 202 -7.74 5.20 17.71
CA VAL A 202 -6.88 6.28 18.15
C VAL A 202 -7.76 7.40 18.68
N THR A 203 -7.55 7.80 19.93
CA THR A 203 -8.22 8.95 20.55
C THR A 203 -7.21 10.05 20.80
N PHE A 204 -7.55 11.28 20.42
CA PHE A 204 -6.68 12.44 20.59
C PHE A 204 -7.48 13.72 20.77
N THR A 205 -6.81 14.79 21.18
CA THR A 205 -7.43 16.10 21.39
C THR A 205 -6.79 17.14 20.50
N THR A 206 -7.63 17.89 19.78
CA THR A 206 -7.24 19.03 18.96
C THR A 206 -7.71 20.31 19.64
N PHE A 207 -6.80 21.25 19.92
CA PHE A 207 -7.13 22.47 20.68
C PHE A 207 -7.60 23.65 19.82
N LYS A 208 -7.41 23.57 18.50
CA LYS A 208 -7.87 24.57 17.53
C LYS A 208 -8.19 23.87 16.23
N ARG A 209 -9.11 24.40 15.42
CA ARG A 209 -9.44 23.83 14.12
C ARG A 209 -8.17 23.60 13.29
N ARG A 210 -7.97 22.37 12.80
CA ARG A 210 -6.79 21.97 12.02
C ARG A 210 -7.11 20.86 11.05
N THR A 211 -6.32 20.82 9.98
CA THR A 211 -6.30 19.71 9.02
C THR A 211 -5.52 18.53 9.59
N HIS A 212 -6.14 17.36 9.54
CA HIS A 212 -5.54 16.09 9.90
C HIS A 212 -5.50 15.18 8.67
N ARG A 213 -4.35 14.55 8.44
CA ARG A 213 -4.21 13.46 7.47
C ARG A 213 -4.24 12.15 8.22
N ILE A 214 -5.26 11.35 7.94
CA ILE A 214 -5.45 10.02 8.52
C ILE A 214 -5.11 9.00 7.43
N MET A 215 -4.30 8.01 7.75
CA MET A 215 -3.93 6.96 6.82
C MET A 215 -3.99 5.60 7.51
N TYR A 216 -4.32 4.56 6.75
CA TYR A 216 -4.25 3.20 7.23
C TYR A 216 -3.64 2.26 6.21
N LEU A 217 -3.14 1.15 6.74
CA LEU A 217 -2.73 -0.02 6.00
C LEU A 217 -3.22 -1.24 6.76
N LEU A 218 -3.83 -2.17 6.04
CA LEU A 218 -4.41 -3.37 6.57
C LEU A 218 -4.09 -4.53 5.63
N HIS A 219 -3.12 -5.34 6.02
CA HIS A 219 -2.81 -6.59 5.32
C HIS A 219 -3.80 -7.66 5.74
N VAL A 220 -4.44 -8.28 4.76
CA VAL A 220 -5.51 -9.26 4.96
C VAL A 220 -5.26 -10.53 4.17
N ARG A 221 -5.75 -11.65 4.67
CA ARG A 221 -5.75 -12.92 3.97
C ARG A 221 -7.08 -13.65 4.22
N PRO A 222 -7.70 -14.23 3.19
CA PRO A 222 -8.84 -15.10 3.41
C PRO A 222 -8.41 -16.36 4.16
N GLU A 223 -9.25 -16.85 5.04
CA GLU A 223 -9.12 -18.20 5.58
C GLU A 223 -9.27 -19.19 4.44
N THR A 224 -8.32 -20.12 4.32
CA THR A 224 -8.39 -21.22 3.35
C THR A 224 -9.62 -22.07 3.63
N ALA A 225 -10.58 -22.10 2.71
CA ALA A 225 -11.70 -23.02 2.71
C ALA A 225 -11.39 -24.20 1.78
N PRO A 226 -11.12 -25.41 2.28
CA PRO A 226 -11.03 -26.59 1.42
C PRO A 226 -12.40 -26.82 0.76
N GLY A 227 -12.48 -26.69 -0.56
CA GLY A 227 -13.66 -27.10 -1.34
C GLY A 227 -14.74 -26.05 -1.63
N SER A 228 -14.49 -24.74 -1.43
CA SER A 228 -15.45 -23.72 -1.89
C SER A 228 -15.45 -23.59 -3.42
N SER A 229 -16.64 -23.40 -4.01
CA SER A 229 -16.81 -23.12 -5.44
C SER A 229 -16.40 -21.67 -5.71
N VAL A 230 -15.09 -21.41 -5.78
CA VAL A 230 -14.53 -20.09 -6.12
C VAL A 230 -14.90 -19.61 -7.52
N LEU A 231 -15.56 -20.46 -8.31
CA LEU A 231 -15.96 -20.20 -9.70
C LEU A 231 -17.30 -19.44 -9.79
N GLU A 232 -18.11 -19.46 -8.74
CA GLU A 232 -19.53 -19.05 -8.84
C GLU A 232 -19.86 -17.77 -8.07
N GLU A 233 -19.08 -17.38 -7.04
CA GLU A 233 -19.49 -16.29 -6.14
C GLU A 233 -18.36 -15.36 -5.66
N GLN A 234 -18.76 -14.15 -5.27
CA GLN A 234 -17.89 -13.00 -5.00
C GLN A 234 -17.72 -12.75 -3.51
N ASP A 235 -16.57 -13.12 -2.94
CA ASP A 235 -16.16 -12.67 -1.60
C ASP A 235 -15.22 -11.48 -1.70
N SER A 236 -15.59 -10.38 -1.04
CA SER A 236 -14.75 -9.18 -0.95
C SER A 236 -14.69 -8.67 0.47
N LEU A 237 -13.59 -7.99 0.76
CA LEU A 237 -13.37 -7.28 2.00
C LEU A 237 -13.16 -5.81 1.66
N VAL A 238 -13.84 -4.93 2.36
CA VAL A 238 -13.64 -3.49 2.26
C VAL A 238 -13.19 -2.93 3.60
N ALA A 239 -12.42 -1.85 3.57
CA ALA A 239 -12.03 -1.09 4.74
C ALA A 239 -12.30 0.40 4.55
N ARG A 240 -12.52 1.12 5.65
CA ARG A 240 -12.69 2.58 5.68
C ARG A 240 -12.29 3.15 7.03
N ILE A 241 -12.00 4.44 7.05
CA ILE A 241 -11.83 5.23 8.27
C ILE A 241 -13.21 5.65 8.79
N ASN A 242 -13.42 5.49 10.09
CA ASN A 242 -14.50 6.09 10.85
C ASN A 242 -13.92 7.16 11.78
N CYS A 243 -14.43 8.38 11.70
CA CYS A 243 -14.05 9.48 12.59
C CYS A 243 -15.30 9.98 13.32
N ASP A 244 -15.26 10.01 14.64
CA ASP A 244 -16.34 10.50 15.51
C ASP A 244 -17.71 9.88 15.20
N GLY A 245 -17.72 8.59 14.86
CA GLY A 245 -18.93 7.83 14.50
C GLY A 245 -19.38 7.98 13.05
N GLN A 246 -18.69 8.79 12.23
CA GLN A 246 -18.94 8.94 10.80
C GLN A 246 -17.92 8.16 9.96
N GLY A 247 -18.41 7.21 9.16
CA GLY A 247 -17.59 6.45 8.23
C GLY A 247 -17.38 7.16 6.89
N TYR A 248 -16.13 7.39 6.51
CA TYR A 248 -15.73 8.13 5.30
C TYR A 248 -15.46 7.19 4.12
N ARG A 249 -16.19 7.39 3.02
CA ARG A 249 -16.06 6.56 1.81
C ARG A 249 -14.83 6.91 0.99
N GLU A 250 -14.35 8.14 1.13
CA GLU A 250 -13.16 8.71 0.49
C GLU A 250 -11.89 7.94 0.86
N SER A 251 -11.89 7.36 2.07
CA SER A 251 -10.81 6.49 2.56
C SER A 251 -11.00 5.01 2.19
N GLY A 252 -12.04 4.68 1.43
CA GLY A 252 -12.44 3.32 1.15
C GLY A 252 -11.36 2.55 0.37
N SER A 253 -11.09 1.32 0.79
CA SER A 253 -10.26 0.36 0.05
C SER A 253 -11.01 -0.95 -0.05
N ALA A 254 -10.79 -1.69 -1.13
CA ALA A 254 -11.45 -2.96 -1.37
C ALA A 254 -10.48 -4.00 -1.93
N PHE A 255 -10.62 -5.23 -1.43
CA PHE A 255 -9.88 -6.39 -1.88
C PHE A 255 -10.86 -7.50 -2.21
N ARG A 256 -10.66 -8.15 -3.35
CA ARG A 256 -11.41 -9.33 -3.76
C ARG A 256 -10.43 -10.41 -4.17
N THR A 257 -10.71 -11.64 -3.72
CA THR A 257 -10.03 -12.83 -4.20
C THR A 257 -11.03 -13.72 -4.94
N VAL A 258 -10.67 -14.17 -6.14
CA VAL A 258 -11.49 -15.11 -6.93
C VAL A 258 -10.64 -16.30 -7.40
N THR A 259 -9.56 -16.58 -6.66
CA THR A 259 -8.64 -17.69 -6.96
C THR A 259 -8.72 -18.72 -5.84
N ARG A 260 -8.60 -20.02 -6.17
CA ARG A 260 -8.33 -21.07 -5.17
C ARG A 260 -7.00 -20.84 -4.43
N SER A 261 -6.19 -19.89 -4.87
CA SER A 261 -4.86 -19.61 -4.38
C SER A 261 -4.84 -18.78 -3.07
N PHE A 262 -6.01 -18.38 -2.52
CA PHE A 262 -6.17 -17.70 -1.21
C PHE A 262 -5.13 -16.61 -0.94
N SER A 263 -4.98 -15.71 -1.89
CA SER A 263 -3.98 -14.65 -1.88
C SER A 263 -4.19 -13.60 -0.80
N SER A 264 -3.08 -12.97 -0.40
CA SER A 264 -3.11 -11.81 0.48
C SER A 264 -3.51 -10.54 -0.28
N GLY A 265 -4.17 -9.64 0.43
CA GLY A 265 -4.52 -8.31 -0.03
C GLY A 265 -3.94 -7.24 0.88
N SER A 266 -3.62 -6.09 0.31
CA SER A 266 -3.22 -4.90 1.03
C SER A 266 -4.28 -3.83 0.85
N LEU A 267 -5.08 -3.59 1.89
CA LEU A 267 -6.05 -2.50 1.92
C LEU A 267 -5.36 -1.25 2.47
N ALA A 268 -5.35 -0.17 1.70
CA ALA A 268 -4.73 1.09 2.09
C ALA A 268 -5.63 2.25 1.69
N GLY A 269 -5.69 3.28 2.53
CA GLY A 269 -6.46 4.47 2.22
C GLY A 269 -6.07 5.64 3.10
N GLN A 270 -6.44 6.83 2.64
CA GLN A 270 -6.16 8.09 3.30
C GLN A 270 -7.41 8.97 3.35
N LEU A 271 -7.50 9.82 4.37
CA LEU A 271 -8.51 10.84 4.55
C LEU A 271 -7.83 12.13 5.01
N VAL A 272 -8.13 13.23 4.35
CA VAL A 272 -7.75 14.57 4.82
C VAL A 272 -9.00 15.28 5.27
N VAL A 273 -9.03 15.70 6.53
CA VAL A 273 -10.23 16.29 7.15
C VAL A 273 -9.83 17.40 8.11
N ASP A 274 -10.59 18.50 8.07
CA ASP A 274 -10.50 19.54 9.10
C ASP A 274 -11.30 19.09 10.32
N MET A 275 -10.65 19.04 11.47
CA MET A 275 -11.30 18.76 12.75
C MET A 275 -11.41 20.03 13.58
N GLU A 276 -12.57 20.22 14.19
CA GLU A 276 -12.83 21.32 15.12
C GLU A 276 -12.11 21.08 16.47
N PRO A 277 -12.02 22.09 17.35
CA PRO A 277 -11.45 21.88 18.68
C PRO A 277 -12.27 20.86 19.48
N GLY A 278 -11.63 19.83 20.02
CA GLY A 278 -12.32 18.77 20.77
C GLY A 278 -11.50 17.50 20.92
N THR A 279 -12.10 16.50 21.57
CA THR A 279 -11.58 15.12 21.60
C THR A 279 -12.21 14.35 20.45
N HIS A 280 -11.36 13.71 19.66
CA HIS A 280 -11.74 12.94 18.48
C HIS A 280 -11.37 11.47 18.68
N THR A 281 -12.17 10.60 18.08
CA THR A 281 -11.89 9.16 18.02
C THR A 281 -11.93 8.71 16.57
N VAL A 282 -10.82 8.13 16.13
CA VAL A 282 -10.66 7.57 14.79
C VAL A 282 -10.48 6.06 14.91
N THR A 283 -11.29 5.31 14.18
CA THR A 283 -11.23 3.84 14.14
C THR A 283 -11.19 3.36 12.70
N LEU A 284 -10.36 2.36 12.41
CA LEU A 284 -10.41 1.65 11.15
C LEU A 284 -11.53 0.62 11.21
N GLN A 285 -12.40 0.61 10.20
CA GLN A 285 -13.49 -0.35 10.07
C GLN A 285 -13.28 -1.21 8.83
N TRP A 286 -13.78 -2.44 8.90
CA TRP A 286 -13.88 -3.34 7.75
C TRP A 286 -15.27 -3.96 7.64
N ARG A 287 -15.57 -4.43 6.43
CA ARG A 287 -16.81 -5.13 6.14
C ARG A 287 -16.55 -6.22 5.13
N LYS A 288 -17.07 -7.41 5.43
CA LYS A 288 -17.06 -8.57 4.56
C LYS A 288 -18.32 -8.60 3.68
N PHE A 289 -18.16 -9.04 2.45
CA PHE A 289 -19.21 -9.40 1.51
C PHE A 289 -18.96 -10.81 0.97
N GLY A 290 -20.03 -11.50 0.56
CA GLY A 290 -19.97 -12.91 0.15
C GLY A 290 -20.04 -13.87 1.34
N LYS A 291 -20.22 -15.15 1.07
CA LYS A 291 -20.42 -16.22 2.08
C LYS A 291 -19.40 -17.36 1.98
N GLN A 292 -18.51 -17.34 0.98
CA GLN A 292 -17.60 -18.47 0.69
C GLN A 292 -16.32 -18.41 1.51
N VAL A 293 -15.78 -17.21 1.75
CA VAL A 293 -14.64 -17.03 2.66
C VAL A 293 -15.22 -17.01 4.07
N ARG A 294 -14.89 -17.96 4.93
CA ARG A 294 -15.44 -17.98 6.29
C ARG A 294 -14.95 -16.79 7.12
N ARG A 295 -13.65 -16.51 7.03
CA ARG A 295 -12.98 -15.44 7.79
C ARG A 295 -11.98 -14.72 6.93
N TRP A 296 -11.82 -13.42 7.19
CA TRP A 296 -10.68 -12.66 6.72
C TRP A 296 -9.78 -12.34 7.91
N HIS A 297 -8.51 -12.69 7.82
CA HIS A 297 -7.52 -12.50 8.88
C HIS A 297 -6.60 -11.32 8.59
N SER A 298 -6.31 -10.51 9.60
CA SER A 298 -5.09 -9.71 9.64
C SER A 298 -4.23 -10.24 10.79
N ASN A 299 -3.10 -10.85 10.46
CA ASN A 299 -2.30 -11.60 11.42
C ASN A 299 -0.82 -11.19 11.38
N PRO A 300 -0.39 -10.18 12.17
CA PRO A 300 1.01 -9.75 12.28
C PRO A 300 2.03 -10.83 12.70
N THR A 301 1.58 -12.05 13.04
CA THR A 301 2.45 -13.21 13.34
C THR A 301 2.71 -14.12 12.14
N PHE A 302 2.07 -13.87 10.99
CA PHE A 302 2.23 -14.69 9.79
C PHE A 302 3.69 -14.78 9.31
N LEU A 303 4.06 -15.94 8.75
CA LEU A 303 5.43 -16.33 8.40
C LEU A 303 6.37 -16.27 9.61
N ASP A 304 7.28 -15.30 9.64
CA ASP A 304 8.22 -15.08 10.74
C ASP A 304 7.83 -13.90 11.64
N GLY A 305 6.61 -13.37 11.45
CA GLY A 305 6.08 -12.25 12.22
C GLY A 305 6.48 -10.87 11.71
N PHE A 306 7.20 -10.75 10.59
CA PHE A 306 7.57 -9.44 10.00
C PHE A 306 6.91 -9.19 8.63
N ALA A 307 6.06 -10.10 8.17
CA ALA A 307 5.55 -10.09 6.81
C ALA A 307 4.19 -9.38 6.64
N THR A 308 3.57 -8.91 7.71
CA THR A 308 2.24 -8.30 7.63
C THR A 308 2.06 -7.32 8.77
N SER A 309 1.33 -6.26 8.47
CA SER A 309 1.08 -5.17 9.38
C SER A 309 -0.36 -4.71 9.33
N ARG A 310 -0.69 -3.95 10.36
CA ARG A 310 -1.94 -3.25 10.51
C ARG A 310 -1.65 -1.96 11.23
N THR A 311 -1.97 -0.84 10.59
CA THR A 311 -1.62 0.49 11.08
C THR A 311 -2.75 1.46 10.82
N LEU A 312 -3.06 2.31 11.79
CA LEU A 312 -3.86 3.52 11.65
C LEU A 312 -3.04 4.68 12.20
N THR A 313 -2.83 5.74 11.41
CA THR A 313 -2.04 6.91 11.79
C THR A 313 -2.83 8.17 11.52
N VAL A 314 -2.86 9.08 12.49
CA VAL A 314 -3.42 10.42 12.40
C VAL A 314 -2.27 11.40 12.52
N VAL A 315 -2.05 12.17 11.46
CA VAL A 315 -1.02 13.21 11.39
C VAL A 315 -1.70 14.57 11.44
N SER A 316 -1.38 15.37 12.44
CA SER A 316 -1.75 16.78 12.47
C SER A 316 -0.72 17.56 11.66
N GLU A 317 -1.11 18.02 10.49
CA GLU A 317 -0.20 18.62 9.53
C GLU A 317 0.20 20.04 9.98
N ARG A 318 1.49 20.38 9.83
CA ARG A 318 2.00 21.72 10.16
C ARG A 318 1.73 22.71 9.03
N TYR A 319 1.71 22.21 7.80
CA TYR A 319 1.53 22.97 6.58
C TYR A 319 0.20 22.60 5.90
N PRO A 320 -0.34 23.47 5.03
CA PRO A 320 -1.54 23.16 4.28
C PRO A 320 -1.39 21.84 3.52
N THR A 321 -2.35 20.94 3.70
CA THR A 321 -2.46 19.71 2.92
C THR A 321 -3.59 19.88 1.93
N LEU A 322 -3.28 19.65 0.66
CA LEU A 322 -4.28 19.63 -0.40
C LEU A 322 -4.65 18.19 -0.70
N TYR A 323 -5.92 17.97 -1.00
CA TYR A 323 -6.46 16.65 -1.26
C TYR A 323 -7.57 16.74 -2.31
N ALA A 324 -7.60 15.74 -3.18
CA ALA A 324 -8.66 15.55 -4.16
C ALA A 324 -9.18 14.11 -4.02
N SER A 325 -10.50 13.98 -3.90
CA SER A 325 -11.20 12.69 -3.93
C SER A 325 -12.30 12.72 -4.96
N SER A 326 -12.40 11.66 -5.74
CA SER A 326 -13.56 11.40 -6.59
C SER A 326 -14.29 10.17 -6.08
N LEU A 327 -15.55 10.36 -5.67
CA LEU A 327 -16.48 9.27 -5.39
C LEU A 327 -17.32 8.90 -6.62
N ALA A 328 -17.16 9.63 -7.73
CA ALA A 328 -17.86 9.33 -8.96
C ALA A 328 -17.28 8.04 -9.55
N GLY A 329 -18.15 7.06 -9.82
CA GLY A 329 -17.75 5.88 -10.58
C GLY A 329 -17.27 6.29 -11.96
N LEU A 330 -16.15 5.73 -12.41
CA LEU A 330 -15.73 5.88 -13.79
C LEU A 330 -16.73 5.15 -14.70
N PRO A 331 -17.10 5.73 -15.86
CA PRO A 331 -17.90 5.00 -16.83
C PRO A 331 -17.16 3.73 -17.25
N PRO A 332 -17.88 2.67 -17.68
CA PRO A 332 -17.25 1.50 -18.27
C PRO A 332 -16.28 1.90 -19.38
N PRO A 333 -15.11 1.26 -19.50
CA PRO A 333 -14.20 1.53 -20.60
C PRO A 333 -14.92 1.26 -21.93
N SER A 334 -14.86 2.22 -22.85
CA SER A 334 -15.52 2.10 -24.17
C SER A 334 -14.71 1.26 -25.15
N GLU A 335 -13.37 1.28 -25.05
CA GLU A 335 -12.44 0.45 -25.85
C GLU A 335 -11.19 0.07 -25.03
N PRO A 336 -10.47 -1.01 -25.37
CA PRO A 336 -9.16 -1.26 -24.79
C PRO A 336 -8.17 -0.19 -25.25
N HIS A 337 -7.48 0.43 -24.30
CA HIS A 337 -6.49 1.47 -24.58
C HIS A 337 -5.10 1.02 -24.11
N THR A 338 -4.07 1.39 -24.86
CA THR A 338 -2.65 1.12 -24.53
C THR A 338 -1.89 2.39 -24.16
N GLU A 339 -2.55 3.55 -24.21
CA GLU A 339 -1.99 4.85 -23.88
C GLU A 339 -2.31 5.24 -22.43
N TRP A 340 -1.56 6.20 -21.90
CA TRP A 340 -1.81 6.77 -20.57
C TRP A 340 -3.00 7.73 -20.61
N HIS A 341 -3.93 7.59 -19.67
CA HIS A 341 -5.13 8.42 -19.57
C HIS A 341 -5.22 9.09 -18.21
N ASP A 342 -5.64 10.36 -18.18
CA ASP A 342 -5.85 11.04 -16.91
C ASP A 342 -7.08 10.47 -16.19
N VAL A 343 -6.93 10.11 -14.92
CA VAL A 343 -8.03 9.64 -14.07
C VAL A 343 -8.96 10.81 -13.76
N ALA A 344 -10.25 10.66 -14.05
CA ALA A 344 -11.24 11.70 -13.81
C ALA A 344 -11.29 12.09 -12.32
N GLY A 345 -11.15 13.38 -12.02
CA GLY A 345 -11.08 13.89 -10.65
C GLY A 345 -9.73 13.65 -9.94
N GLY A 346 -8.76 13.06 -10.62
CA GLY A 346 -7.38 12.85 -10.13
C GLY A 346 -6.43 14.00 -10.44
N ARG A 347 -6.94 15.17 -10.83
CA ARG A 347 -6.14 16.39 -11.11
C ARG A 347 -6.27 17.38 -9.95
N MET A 348 -5.15 18.00 -9.60
CA MET A 348 -5.09 19.08 -8.61
C MET A 348 -4.08 20.13 -9.07
N ASP A 349 -4.45 21.41 -8.92
CA ASP A 349 -3.56 22.54 -9.15
C ASP A 349 -3.27 23.24 -7.81
N PHE A 350 -2.03 23.66 -7.59
CA PHE A 350 -1.61 24.32 -6.34
C PHE A 350 -0.50 25.33 -6.58
N SER A 351 -0.24 26.18 -5.59
CA SER A 351 0.84 27.17 -5.67
C SER A 351 1.75 27.12 -4.45
N LEU A 352 3.03 27.37 -4.71
CA LEU A 352 4.08 27.44 -3.69
C LEU A 352 4.62 28.87 -3.63
N HIS A 353 4.62 29.45 -2.44
CA HIS A 353 5.20 30.79 -2.24
C HIS A 353 6.72 30.80 -2.32
N THR A 354 7.35 29.69 -1.96
CA THR A 354 8.81 29.50 -1.98
C THR A 354 9.13 28.10 -2.47
N GLN A 355 10.36 27.89 -2.94
CA GLN A 355 10.82 26.56 -3.29
C GLN A 355 10.71 25.61 -2.10
N SER A 356 9.94 24.53 -2.24
CA SER A 356 9.55 23.65 -1.15
C SER A 356 9.66 22.19 -1.56
N PHE A 357 9.80 21.31 -0.56
CA PHE A 357 9.57 19.87 -0.76
C PHE A 357 8.08 19.59 -0.60
N VAL A 358 7.50 18.88 -1.57
CA VAL A 358 6.09 18.50 -1.59
C VAL A 358 6.00 16.99 -1.63
N GLN A 359 5.26 16.40 -0.70
CA GLN A 359 4.87 14.98 -0.74
C GLN A 359 3.57 14.85 -1.51
N LEU A 360 3.59 14.00 -2.53
CA LEU A 360 2.44 13.64 -3.35
C LEU A 360 2.16 12.17 -3.14
N SER A 361 0.90 11.82 -2.88
CA SER A 361 0.43 10.44 -2.78
C SER A 361 -0.92 10.27 -3.46
N TYR A 362 -1.19 9.06 -3.92
CA TYR A 362 -2.51 8.69 -4.43
C TYR A 362 -2.87 7.28 -3.95
N ASP A 363 -4.17 7.04 -3.88
CA ASP A 363 -4.78 5.72 -3.72
C ASP A 363 -5.91 5.61 -4.75
N ILE A 364 -5.92 4.54 -5.54
CA ILE A 364 -6.96 4.27 -6.53
C ILE A 364 -7.40 2.81 -6.45
N ASN A 365 -8.69 2.61 -6.24
CA ASN A 365 -9.30 1.29 -6.27
C ASN A 365 -9.61 0.92 -7.72
N LEU A 366 -8.96 -0.12 -8.21
CA LEU A 366 -9.20 -0.66 -9.54
C LEU A 366 -9.98 -1.95 -9.40
N VAL A 367 -11.10 -2.01 -10.12
CA VAL A 367 -11.86 -3.24 -10.34
C VAL A 367 -11.81 -3.55 -11.81
N ARG A 368 -11.53 -4.80 -12.11
CA ARG A 368 -11.56 -5.28 -13.48
C ARG A 368 -12.99 -5.29 -14.03
N PHE A 369 -13.19 -4.72 -15.22
CA PHE A 369 -14.47 -4.77 -15.95
C PHE A 369 -14.55 -6.02 -16.84
N GLY A 370 -15.76 -6.59 -17.00
CA GLY A 370 -16.04 -7.75 -17.86
C GLY A 370 -16.31 -9.07 -17.12
N LYS A 371 -16.94 -10.03 -17.81
CA LYS A 371 -17.24 -11.38 -17.31
C LYS A 371 -16.37 -12.42 -18.02
N PRO A 372 -15.49 -13.12 -17.31
CA PRO A 372 -14.57 -14.05 -17.93
C PRO A 372 -15.19 -15.40 -18.33
N SER A 373 -14.81 -15.95 -19.49
CA SER A 373 -15.14 -17.33 -19.91
C SER A 373 -14.22 -18.34 -19.23
N PHE A 374 -14.70 -19.57 -19.01
CA PHE A 374 -13.98 -20.64 -18.30
C PHE A 374 -12.55 -20.89 -18.82
N ASP A 375 -12.34 -20.92 -20.14
CA ASP A 375 -11.02 -21.13 -20.73
C ASP A 375 -10.07 -19.98 -20.43
N ALA A 376 -10.56 -18.75 -20.55
CA ALA A 376 -9.73 -17.59 -20.27
C ALA A 376 -9.39 -17.48 -18.77
N TRP A 377 -10.13 -18.12 -17.85
CA TRP A 377 -9.70 -18.25 -16.44
C TRP A 377 -8.37 -18.96 -16.25
N THR A 378 -8.06 -19.86 -17.16
CA THR A 378 -7.04 -20.90 -16.95
C THR A 378 -5.80 -20.67 -17.81
N TRP A 379 -5.98 -19.99 -18.95
CA TRP A 379 -4.99 -19.97 -20.02
C TRP A 379 -4.58 -18.57 -20.51
N GLU A 380 -5.23 -17.49 -20.06
CA GLU A 380 -5.05 -16.15 -20.66
C GLU A 380 -4.66 -15.05 -19.65
N ARG A 381 -3.76 -14.15 -20.07
CA ARG A 381 -3.53 -12.87 -19.38
C ARG A 381 -4.56 -11.87 -19.88
N TRP A 382 -5.32 -11.28 -18.96
CA TRP A 382 -6.47 -10.45 -19.31
C TRP A 382 -6.20 -8.95 -19.35
N GLY A 383 -4.98 -8.53 -19.04
CA GLY A 383 -4.56 -7.15 -19.10
C GLY A 383 -3.50 -6.83 -18.07
N HIS A 384 -3.04 -5.60 -18.12
CA HIS A 384 -2.13 -4.99 -17.16
C HIS A 384 -2.66 -3.58 -16.89
N ALA A 385 -2.70 -3.16 -15.64
CA ALA A 385 -3.05 -1.80 -15.28
C ALA A 385 -1.90 -1.20 -14.48
N ALA A 386 -1.47 -0.01 -14.90
CA ALA A 386 -0.45 0.77 -14.23
C ALA A 386 -0.99 2.16 -13.94
N THR A 387 -0.53 2.77 -12.85
CA THR A 387 -0.88 4.11 -12.45
C THR A 387 0.37 4.89 -12.10
N ARG A 388 0.38 6.20 -12.38
CA ARG A 388 1.50 7.10 -12.06
C ARG A 388 1.02 8.52 -11.83
N LEU A 389 1.82 9.31 -11.12
CA LEU A 389 1.66 10.75 -11.08
C LEU A 389 2.35 11.40 -12.27
N VAL A 390 1.78 12.51 -12.74
CA VAL A 390 2.41 13.45 -13.66
C VAL A 390 2.39 14.81 -12.97
N VAL A 391 3.55 15.45 -12.90
CA VAL A 391 3.74 16.76 -12.25
C VAL A 391 4.31 17.71 -13.27
N ASP A 392 3.60 18.81 -13.53
CA ASP A 392 3.97 19.80 -14.55
C ASP A 392 4.32 19.13 -15.90
N ASP A 393 3.43 18.25 -16.35
CA ASP A 393 3.56 17.45 -17.58
C ASP A 393 4.74 16.48 -17.63
N ARG A 394 5.38 16.22 -16.48
CA ARG A 394 6.45 15.22 -16.36
C ARG A 394 5.97 13.98 -15.62
N PRO A 395 5.94 12.79 -16.27
CA PRO A 395 5.54 11.56 -15.62
C PRO A 395 6.57 11.14 -14.58
N GLN A 396 6.09 10.54 -13.49
CA GLN A 396 6.87 10.28 -12.30
C GLN A 396 7.04 8.77 -12.05
N VAL A 397 8.20 8.24 -12.42
CA VAL A 397 8.57 6.82 -12.31
C VAL A 397 8.38 6.27 -10.89
N HIS A 398 8.78 7.02 -9.86
CA HIS A 398 8.83 6.50 -8.49
C HIS A 398 7.46 6.38 -7.83
N SER A 399 6.48 7.13 -8.33
CA SER A 399 5.08 7.00 -7.96
C SER A 399 4.37 5.85 -8.68
N ALA A 400 5.01 5.24 -9.68
CA ALA A 400 4.39 4.24 -10.51
C ALA A 400 4.09 2.96 -9.75
N THR A 401 2.88 2.43 -9.93
CA THR A 401 2.56 1.07 -9.50
C THR A 401 1.74 0.36 -10.56
N SER A 402 1.78 -0.96 -10.56
CA SER A 402 0.98 -1.76 -11.47
C SER A 402 0.56 -3.07 -10.84
N PHE A 403 -0.41 -3.69 -11.48
CA PHE A 403 -0.78 -5.08 -11.22
C PHE A 403 -1.15 -5.77 -12.52
N ASP A 404 -0.93 -7.08 -12.55
CA ASP A 404 -1.38 -7.92 -13.64
C ASP A 404 -2.84 -8.31 -13.46
N GLY A 405 -3.64 -8.07 -14.50
CA GLY A 405 -5.06 -8.41 -14.51
C GLY A 405 -5.25 -9.92 -14.58
N GLN A 406 -5.48 -10.53 -13.42
CA GLN A 406 -6.07 -11.87 -13.32
C GLN A 406 -7.61 -11.78 -13.36
N VAL A 407 -8.23 -12.94 -13.47
CA VAL A 407 -9.50 -13.14 -14.14
C VAL A 407 -10.66 -12.36 -13.49
N GLN A 408 -10.66 -12.18 -12.18
CA GLN A 408 -11.44 -11.17 -11.46
C GLN A 408 -10.66 -10.69 -10.24
N GLN A 409 -10.14 -9.46 -10.29
CA GLN A 409 -9.38 -8.87 -9.20
C GLN A 409 -9.89 -7.46 -8.89
N GLN A 410 -9.91 -7.14 -7.61
CA GLN A 410 -10.13 -5.79 -7.10
C GLN A 410 -9.06 -5.52 -6.06
N LEU A 411 -8.35 -4.41 -6.22
CA LEU A 411 -7.28 -3.99 -5.32
C LEU A 411 -7.09 -2.47 -5.37
N THR A 412 -6.29 -1.96 -4.42
CA THR A 412 -5.86 -0.57 -4.40
C THR A 412 -4.44 -0.43 -4.95
N LEU A 413 -4.27 0.38 -5.99
CA LEU A 413 -2.97 0.90 -6.39
C LEU A 413 -2.69 2.21 -5.65
N SER A 414 -1.46 2.38 -5.18
CA SER A 414 -1.04 3.55 -4.42
C SER A 414 0.41 3.83 -4.69
N GLY A 415 0.72 5.09 -4.92
CA GLY A 415 2.08 5.57 -5.14
C GLY A 415 2.36 6.80 -4.30
N GLN A 416 3.63 7.04 -4.04
CA GLN A 416 4.08 8.22 -3.31
C GLN A 416 5.40 8.71 -3.85
N GLN A 417 5.54 10.04 -3.92
CA GLN A 417 6.77 10.70 -4.29
C GLN A 417 6.90 12.08 -3.65
N ASN A 418 8.12 12.43 -3.26
CA ASN A 418 8.49 13.75 -2.81
C ASN A 418 9.23 14.48 -3.94
N LEU A 419 8.92 15.75 -4.13
CA LEU A 419 9.53 16.58 -5.16
C LEU A 419 9.96 17.91 -4.57
N LYS A 420 11.13 18.38 -4.99
CA LYS A 420 11.55 19.76 -4.75
C LYS A 420 11.02 20.63 -5.89
N LEU A 421 9.96 21.38 -5.61
CA LEU A 421 9.31 22.25 -6.59
C LEU A 421 9.67 23.71 -6.32
N SER A 422 9.81 24.49 -7.39
CA SER A 422 10.10 25.93 -7.31
C SER A 422 8.92 26.72 -6.71
N ALA A 423 9.11 27.99 -6.42
CA ALA A 423 7.97 28.87 -6.20
C ALA A 423 7.17 29.01 -7.51
N GLY A 424 5.84 29.11 -7.42
CA GLY A 424 4.96 29.24 -8.57
C GLY A 424 3.75 28.32 -8.52
N SER A 425 3.04 28.23 -9.64
CA SER A 425 1.89 27.34 -9.82
C SER A 425 2.36 26.00 -10.38
N HIS A 426 1.78 24.93 -9.84
CA HIS A 426 2.08 23.55 -10.22
C HIS A 426 0.78 22.79 -10.46
N SER A 427 0.86 21.76 -11.28
CA SER A 427 -0.24 20.85 -11.55
C SER A 427 0.20 19.41 -11.30
N VAL A 428 -0.69 18.65 -10.67
CA VAL A 428 -0.57 17.20 -10.48
C VAL A 428 -1.74 16.52 -11.14
N ARG A 429 -1.50 15.39 -11.79
CA ARG A 429 -2.55 14.51 -12.30
C ARG A 429 -2.17 13.04 -12.10
N LEU A 430 -3.16 12.24 -11.74
CA LEU A 430 -3.08 10.79 -11.72
C LEU A 430 -3.40 10.25 -13.13
N GLN A 431 -2.53 9.38 -13.63
CA GLN A 431 -2.73 8.59 -14.84
C GLN A 431 -2.82 7.12 -14.52
#